data_AF-A0A0E0M9P9-F1
#
_entry.id   AF-A0A0E0M9P9-F1
#
_cell.length_a   1.000
_cell.length_b   1.000
_cell.length_c   1.000
_cell.angle_alpha   90.00
_cell.angle_beta   90.00
_cell.angle_gamma   90.00
#
_symmetry.space_group_name_H-M   'P 1'
#
loop_
_entity.id
_entity.type
_entity.pdbx_description
1 polymer ?
#
loop_
_entity_poly.entity_id
_entity_poly.type
_entity_poly.pdbx_seq_one_letter_code
_entity_poly.pdbx_strand_id
1 'polypeptide(L)'
;MDRILREERNYILGMVKKIKASGCNVLLIQKSILRDAVTDLSLHYLAKAKILVLKDVERDEIEFITKTLNCMPIASIEHFRDDKLGYADLVEEISVGESNNKIVKIIGVKNMGGTATVLVRGSNQLVIDEAQRSLHDAFCVMRCLVNKRFLIAWWWCS
;
A
#
# COMPACT_ATOMS: atom_id res chain seq x y z
N MET A 1 27.25 -20.36 20.22
CA MET A 1 26.77 -19.55 19.08
C MET A 1 25.67 -20.24 18.30
N ASP A 2 25.82 -21.51 17.89
CA ASP A 2 24.79 -22.24 17.12
C ASP A 2 23.41 -22.36 17.75
N ARG A 3 23.33 -22.35 19.09
CA ARG A 3 22.05 -22.49 19.80
C ARG A 3 21.16 -21.27 19.64
N ILE A 4 21.74 -20.06 19.75
CA ILE A 4 21.03 -18.78 19.60
C ILE A 4 20.50 -18.63 18.17
N LEU A 5 21.32 -18.96 17.16
CA LEU A 5 20.94 -18.90 15.75
C LEU A 5 19.84 -19.93 15.37
N ARG A 6 19.73 -21.04 16.11
CA ARG A 6 18.61 -21.98 15.95
C ARG A 6 17.33 -21.46 16.58
N GLU A 7 17.43 -20.87 17.77
CA GLU A 7 16.28 -20.26 18.45
C GLU A 7 15.68 -19.11 17.64
N GLU A 8 16.51 -18.20 17.10
CA GLU A 8 16.03 -17.13 16.20
C GLU A 8 15.32 -17.67 14.96
N ARG A 9 15.90 -18.68 14.30
CA ARG A 9 15.26 -19.33 13.15
C ARG A 9 13.91 -19.92 13.50
N ASN A 10 13.84 -20.64 14.62
CA ASN A 10 12.60 -21.25 15.09
C ASN A 10 11.54 -20.19 15.44
N TYR A 11 11.96 -19.06 16.02
CA TYR A 11 11.09 -17.93 16.31
C TYR A 11 10.49 -17.34 15.02
N ILE A 12 11.32 -17.07 14.01
CA ILE A 12 10.86 -16.55 12.70
C ILE A 12 9.93 -17.54 12.01
N LEU A 13 10.28 -18.84 12.00
CA LEU A 13 9.43 -19.89 11.45
C LEU A 13 8.08 -19.98 12.16
N GLY A 14 8.04 -19.80 13.48
CA GLY A 14 6.81 -19.73 14.26
C GLY A 14 5.90 -18.58 13.82
N MET A 15 6.48 -17.38 13.62
CA MET A 15 5.75 -16.22 13.13
C MET A 15 5.19 -16.42 11.72
N VAL A 16 5.99 -16.93 10.78
CA VAL A 16 5.56 -17.19 9.40
C VAL A 16 4.43 -18.22 9.35
N LYS A 17 4.47 -19.25 10.20
CA LYS A 17 3.39 -20.23 10.31
C LYS A 17 2.07 -19.60 10.78
N LYS A 18 2.11 -18.67 11.74
CA LYS A 18 0.92 -17.94 12.19
C LYS A 18 0.33 -17.08 11.06
N ILE A 19 1.16 -16.36 10.31
CA ILE A 19 0.73 -15.54 9.16
C ILE A 19 0.16 -16.42 8.04
N LYS A 20 0.74 -17.59 7.81
CA LYS A 20 0.22 -18.54 6.83
C LYS A 20 -1.11 -19.15 7.27
N ALA A 21 -1.28 -19.41 8.57
CA ALA A 21 -2.51 -19.97 9.11
C ALA A 21 -3.71 -19.01 9.00
N SER A 22 -3.48 -17.69 9.00
CA SER A 22 -4.53 -16.70 8.75
C SER A 22 -4.94 -16.58 7.27
N GLY A 23 -4.24 -17.24 6.35
CA GLY A 23 -4.57 -17.21 4.91
C GLY A 23 -4.15 -15.92 4.20
N CYS A 24 -3.18 -15.18 4.75
CA CYS A 24 -2.70 -13.95 4.15
C CYS A 24 -1.76 -14.21 2.96
N ASN A 25 -2.11 -13.68 1.78
CA ASN A 25 -1.31 -13.83 0.54
C ASN A 25 -0.37 -12.64 0.29
N VAL A 26 -0.78 -11.44 0.72
CA VAL A 26 -0.02 -10.18 0.54
C VAL A 26 0.09 -9.48 1.88
N LEU A 27 1.32 -9.24 2.31
CA LEU A 27 1.65 -8.59 3.57
C LEU A 27 2.21 -7.20 3.29
N LEU A 28 1.56 -6.18 3.87
CA LEU A 28 2.00 -4.80 3.83
C LEU A 28 2.61 -4.46 5.19
N ILE A 29 3.88 -4.04 5.21
CA ILE A 29 4.60 -3.73 6.45
C ILE A 29 4.81 -2.23 6.53
N GLN A 30 4.35 -1.65 7.64
CA GLN A 30 4.60 -0.24 7.96
C GLN A 30 6.10 0.01 8.11
N LYS A 31 6.57 1.12 7.53
CA LYS A 31 7.92 1.62 7.77
C LYS A 31 8.11 1.93 9.26
N SER A 32 9.03 1.20 9.90
CA SER A 32 9.45 1.46 11.27
C SER A 32 10.81 2.14 11.28
N ILE A 33 10.89 3.32 11.89
CA ILE A 33 12.14 4.10 12.00
C ILE A 33 13.05 3.55 13.11
N LEU A 34 12.50 2.80 14.07
CA LEU A 34 13.19 2.41 15.31
C LEU A 34 13.85 1.04 15.25
N ARG A 35 13.37 0.14 14.38
CA ARG A 35 13.90 -1.22 14.20
C ARG A 35 13.65 -1.66 12.77
N ASP A 36 14.58 -2.44 12.22
CA ASP A 36 14.35 -3.14 10.96
C ASP A 36 13.10 -4.00 11.11
N ALA A 37 12.07 -3.64 10.33
CA ALA A 37 10.78 -4.32 10.39
C ALA A 37 10.86 -5.75 9.84
N VAL A 38 11.89 -6.06 9.04
CA VAL A 38 12.07 -7.34 8.34
C VAL A 38 13.55 -7.67 8.20
N THR A 39 13.94 -8.90 8.51
CA THR A 39 15.30 -9.43 8.28
C THR A 39 15.33 -10.25 6.99
N ASP A 40 16.46 -10.32 6.28
CA ASP A 40 16.59 -11.11 5.03
C ASP A 40 16.16 -12.58 5.18
N LEU A 41 16.49 -13.17 6.32
CA LEU A 41 16.08 -14.54 6.65
C LEU A 41 14.55 -14.69 6.68
N SER A 42 13.84 -13.71 7.22
CA SER A 42 12.38 -13.72 7.29
C SER A 42 11.73 -13.53 5.92
N LEU A 43 12.29 -12.68 5.05
CA LEU A 43 11.84 -12.51 3.67
C LEU A 43 11.97 -13.82 2.88
N HIS A 44 13.08 -14.54 3.06
CA HIS A 44 13.29 -15.82 2.40
C HIS A 44 12.26 -16.89 2.86
N TYR A 45 11.91 -16.92 4.14
CA TYR A 45 10.87 -17.83 4.63
C TYR A 45 9.46 -17.43 4.18
N LEU A 46 9.15 -16.13 4.10
CA LEU A 46 7.88 -15.62 3.58
C LEU A 46 7.73 -15.91 2.07
N ALA A 47 8.80 -15.75 1.29
CA ALA A 47 8.83 -16.11 -0.12
C ALA A 47 8.58 -17.62 -0.33
N LYS A 48 9.21 -18.49 0.50
CA LYS A 48 8.92 -19.93 0.50
C LYS A 48 7.47 -20.25 0.88
N ALA A 49 6.86 -19.43 1.72
CA ALA A 49 5.46 -19.56 2.09
C ALA A 49 4.49 -19.05 1.00
N LYS A 50 5.00 -18.49 -0.11
CA LYS A 50 4.25 -17.84 -1.20
C LYS A 50 3.47 -16.60 -0.76
N ILE A 51 4.04 -15.84 0.17
CA ILE A 51 3.47 -14.58 0.64
C ILE A 51 4.27 -13.43 0.02
N LEU A 52 3.59 -12.56 -0.72
CA LEU A 52 4.20 -11.33 -1.24
C LEU A 52 4.34 -10.34 -0.09
N VAL A 53 5.52 -9.74 0.08
CA VAL A 53 5.78 -8.79 1.17
C VAL A 53 6.18 -7.45 0.57
N LEU A 54 5.40 -6.41 0.85
CA LEU A 54 5.76 -5.03 0.55
C LEU A 54 6.22 -4.37 1.82
N LYS A 55 7.49 -3.98 1.83
CA LYS A 55 8.13 -3.28 2.93
C LYS A 55 7.99 -1.77 2.77
N ASP A 56 8.19 -1.07 3.87
CA ASP A 56 8.34 0.39 3.90
C ASP A 56 7.10 1.20 3.46
N VAL A 57 5.90 0.74 3.81
CA VAL A 57 4.66 1.52 3.57
C VAL A 57 4.59 2.71 4.52
N GLU A 58 4.28 3.90 3.99
CA GLU A 58 4.17 5.11 4.79
C GLU A 58 2.92 5.12 5.67
N ARG A 59 2.96 5.87 6.77
CA ARG A 59 1.86 5.88 7.74
C ARG A 59 0.57 6.47 7.16
N ASP A 60 0.70 7.51 6.35
CA ASP A 60 -0.44 8.18 5.73
C ASP A 60 -1.11 7.27 4.68
N GLU A 61 -0.32 6.42 4.02
CA GLU A 61 -0.81 5.42 3.05
C GLU A 61 -1.59 4.29 3.74
N ILE A 62 -1.24 3.91 4.98
CA ILE A 62 -1.94 2.83 5.70
C ILE A 62 -3.41 3.19 5.92
N GLU A 63 -3.71 4.43 6.27
CA GLU A 63 -5.09 4.86 6.47
C GLU A 63 -5.88 4.78 5.15
N PHE A 64 -5.24 5.16 4.05
CA PHE A 64 -5.82 5.09 2.71
C PHE A 64 -6.09 3.65 2.26
N ILE A 65 -5.12 2.76 2.48
CA ILE A 65 -5.22 1.33 2.16
C ILE A 65 -6.31 0.66 3.00
N THR A 66 -6.36 0.97 4.30
CA THR A 66 -7.38 0.48 5.25
C THR A 66 -8.79 0.85 4.75
N LYS A 67 -9.00 2.11 4.36
CA LYS A 67 -10.29 2.58 3.82
C LYS A 67 -10.64 1.93 2.49
N THR A 68 -9.64 1.68 1.64
CA THR A 68 -9.86 1.13 0.29
C THR A 68 -10.14 -0.37 0.33
N LEU A 69 -9.37 -1.13 1.11
CA LEU A 69 -9.51 -2.59 1.23
C LEU A 69 -10.51 -3.02 2.30
N ASN A 70 -11.03 -2.09 3.11
CA ASN A 70 -11.82 -2.37 4.32
C ASN A 70 -11.13 -3.36 5.28
N CYS A 71 -9.80 -3.33 5.34
CA CYS A 71 -9.03 -4.13 6.29
C CYS A 71 -8.80 -3.36 7.59
N MET A 72 -8.33 -4.03 8.64
CA MET A 72 -7.93 -3.36 9.89
C MET A 72 -6.42 -3.52 10.08
N PRO A 73 -5.65 -2.43 10.30
CA PRO A 73 -4.22 -2.54 10.54
C PRO A 73 -3.97 -3.29 11.86
N ILE A 74 -2.99 -4.18 11.86
CA ILE A 74 -2.70 -5.07 12.99
C ILE A 74 -1.30 -4.78 13.51
N ALA A 75 -1.20 -4.42 14.79
CA ALA A 75 0.09 -4.10 15.43
C ALA A 75 0.85 -5.35 15.92
N SER A 76 0.16 -6.46 16.16
CA SER A 76 0.77 -7.68 16.73
C SER A 76 0.34 -8.93 15.97
N ILE A 77 1.30 -9.84 15.76
CA ILE A 77 1.13 -11.07 14.98
C ILE A 77 0.07 -12.01 15.59
N GLU A 78 -0.20 -11.89 16.90
CA GLU A 78 -1.20 -12.72 17.60
C GLU A 78 -2.64 -12.31 17.28
N HIS A 79 -2.85 -11.09 16.79
CA HIS A 79 -4.17 -10.59 16.41
C HIS A 79 -4.46 -10.75 14.92
N PHE A 80 -3.61 -11.46 14.17
CA PHE A 80 -3.87 -11.85 12.79
C PHE A 80 -5.00 -12.87 12.73
N ARG A 81 -6.20 -12.38 12.43
CA ARG A 81 -7.38 -13.18 12.14
C ARG A 81 -7.84 -12.88 10.72
N ASP A 82 -8.42 -13.89 10.11
CA ASP A 82 -9.13 -13.88 8.83
C ASP A 82 -10.15 -12.74 8.73
N ASP A 83 -10.87 -12.45 9.81
CA ASP A 83 -11.87 -11.37 9.88
C ASP A 83 -11.33 -9.96 9.58
N LYS A 84 -10.02 -9.74 9.72
CA LYS A 84 -9.38 -8.42 9.58
C LYS A 84 -8.69 -8.22 8.23
N LEU A 85 -8.67 -9.25 7.38
CA LEU A 85 -7.99 -9.22 6.09
C LEU A 85 -8.85 -8.53 5.04
N GLY A 86 -8.20 -7.76 4.17
CA GLY A 86 -8.83 -7.16 2.99
C GLY A 86 -8.87 -8.13 1.82
N TYR A 87 -9.79 -7.90 0.89
CA TYR A 87 -9.93 -8.71 -0.32
C TYR A 87 -9.57 -7.89 -1.57
N ALA A 88 -8.73 -8.48 -2.43
CA ALA A 88 -8.41 -7.96 -3.76
C ALA A 88 -8.34 -9.13 -4.75
N ASP A 89 -8.87 -8.94 -5.96
CA ASP A 89 -8.87 -9.99 -7.00
C ASP A 89 -7.48 -10.23 -7.59
N LEU A 90 -6.71 -9.16 -7.81
CA LEU A 90 -5.41 -9.25 -8.48
C LEU A 90 -4.40 -8.31 -7.84
N VAL A 91 -3.22 -8.83 -7.49
CA VAL A 91 -2.08 -8.06 -7.01
C VAL A 91 -0.88 -8.37 -7.89
N GLU A 92 -0.39 -7.35 -8.61
CA GLU A 92 0.73 -7.48 -9.54
C GLU A 92 1.83 -6.48 -9.22
N GLU A 93 3.07 -6.95 -9.19
CA GLU A 93 4.26 -6.10 -9.16
C GLU A 93 4.74 -5.90 -10.60
N ILE A 94 4.64 -4.66 -11.08
CA ILE A 94 5.03 -4.28 -12.43
C ILE A 94 6.29 -3.43 -12.34
N SER A 95 7.37 -3.91 -12.95
CA SER A 95 8.57 -3.11 -13.20
C SER A 95 8.32 -2.18 -14.39
N VAL A 96 8.34 -0.87 -14.15
CA VAL A 96 8.09 0.15 -15.18
C VAL A 96 9.38 0.90 -15.49
N GLY A 97 10.00 0.60 -16.64
CA GLY A 97 11.20 1.28 -17.15
C GLY A 97 12.49 0.45 -17.06
N GLU A 98 13.60 1.01 -17.57
CA GLU A 98 14.96 0.45 -17.42
C GLU A 98 15.55 0.69 -16.03
N SER A 99 15.08 1.74 -15.34
CA SER A 99 15.33 1.94 -13.92
C SER A 99 14.38 1.04 -13.13
N ASN A 100 14.92 0.31 -12.17
CA ASN A 100 14.33 -0.82 -11.44
C ASN A 100 13.14 -0.45 -10.50
N ASN A 101 12.28 0.50 -10.92
CA ASN A 101 11.12 0.95 -10.17
C ASN A 101 10.00 -0.08 -10.26
N LYS A 102 9.75 -0.72 -9.13
CA LYS A 102 8.69 -1.69 -8.92
C LYS A 102 7.44 -0.96 -8.43
N ILE A 103 6.36 -1.07 -9.18
CA ILE A 103 5.06 -0.51 -8.81
C ILE A 103 4.13 -1.69 -8.54
N VAL A 104 3.45 -1.67 -7.40
CA VAL A 104 2.43 -2.68 -7.12
C VAL A 104 1.05 -2.15 -7.48
N LYS A 105 0.34 -2.89 -8.32
CA LYS A 105 -1.05 -2.64 -8.66
C LYS A 105 -1.93 -3.64 -7.94
N ILE A 106 -2.92 -3.12 -7.22
CA ILE A 106 -3.97 -3.89 -6.56
C ILE A 106 -5.27 -3.59 -7.31
N ILE A 107 -5.84 -4.59 -7.97
CA ILE A 107 -6.99 -4.46 -8.86
C ILE A 107 -8.11 -5.38 -8.34
N GLY A 108 -9.36 -4.96 -8.55
CA GLY A 108 -10.54 -5.75 -8.17
C GLY A 108 -10.77 -5.77 -6.66
N VAL A 109 -10.78 -4.59 -6.05
CA VAL A 109 -11.20 -4.43 -4.66
C VAL A 109 -12.72 -4.30 -4.65
N LYS A 110 -13.41 -5.30 -4.07
CA LYS A 110 -14.89 -5.44 -4.13
C LYS A 110 -15.67 -4.21 -3.65
N ASN A 111 -15.09 -3.43 -2.73
CA ASN A 111 -15.66 -2.18 -2.22
C ASN A 111 -14.61 -1.07 -2.25
N MET A 112 -14.08 -0.72 -3.44
CA MET A 112 -13.41 0.57 -3.58
C MET A 112 -14.40 1.65 -3.18
N GLY A 113 -14.15 2.33 -2.06
CA GLY A 113 -14.95 3.47 -1.64
C GLY A 113 -14.85 4.64 -2.63
N GLY A 114 -14.88 5.88 -2.14
CA GLY A 114 -14.62 7.08 -2.96
C GLY A 114 -13.15 7.27 -3.36
N THR A 115 -12.38 6.18 -3.41
CA THR A 115 -10.93 6.22 -3.57
C THR A 115 -10.54 5.89 -5.00
N ALA A 116 -9.78 6.79 -5.64
CA ALA A 116 -9.19 6.58 -6.95
C ALA A 116 -7.69 6.86 -6.90
N THR A 117 -6.91 6.06 -7.63
CA THR A 117 -5.46 6.23 -7.75
C THR A 117 -5.11 6.53 -9.20
N VAL A 118 -4.38 7.61 -9.44
CA VAL A 118 -3.90 8.00 -10.77
C VAL A 118 -2.38 7.91 -10.79
N LEU A 119 -1.85 7.06 -11.67
CA LEU A 119 -0.41 6.94 -11.87
C LEU A 119 0.06 7.96 -12.91
N VAL A 120 0.68 9.05 -12.44
CA VAL A 120 1.30 10.06 -13.31
C VAL A 120 2.71 9.60 -13.69
N ARG A 121 3.03 9.62 -14.98
CA ARG A 121 4.36 9.29 -15.50
C ARG A 121 4.87 10.43 -16.36
N GLY A 122 6.13 10.78 -16.19
CA GLY A 122 6.80 11.80 -16.98
C GLY A 122 8.29 11.54 -17.06
N SER A 123 8.95 12.07 -18.09
CA SER A 123 10.39 11.90 -18.29
C SER A 123 11.24 12.82 -17.42
N ASN A 124 10.67 13.94 -16.95
CA ASN A 124 11.36 14.93 -16.13
C ASN A 124 10.56 15.20 -14.85
N GLN A 125 11.24 15.35 -13.71
CA GLN A 125 10.64 15.65 -12.41
C GLN A 125 9.80 16.93 -12.47
N LEU A 126 10.29 17.97 -13.17
CA LEU A 126 9.56 19.23 -13.34
C LEU A 126 8.18 19.04 -14.00
N VAL A 127 8.07 18.10 -14.95
CA VAL A 127 6.80 17.82 -15.64
C VAL A 127 5.85 17.03 -14.73
N ILE A 128 6.39 16.14 -13.91
CA ILE A 128 5.60 15.36 -12.94
C ILE A 128 5.02 16.29 -11.87
N ASP A 129 5.83 17.19 -11.33
CA ASP A 129 5.40 18.16 -10.31
C ASP A 129 4.30 19.09 -10.85
N GLU A 130 4.45 19.56 -12.10
CA GLU A 130 3.44 20.42 -12.74
C GLU A 130 2.14 19.65 -13.04
N ALA A 131 2.24 18.40 -13.48
CA ALA A 131 1.09 17.54 -13.70
C ALA A 131 0.33 17.24 -12.39
N GLN A 132 1.04 17.00 -11.29
CA GLN A 132 0.43 16.81 -9.97
C GLN A 132 -0.32 18.05 -9.50
N ARG A 133 0.27 19.24 -9.65
CA ARG A 133 -0.39 20.52 -9.31
C ARG A 133 -1.63 20.75 -10.17
N SER A 134 -1.50 20.58 -11.49
CA SER A 134 -2.61 20.74 -12.43
C SER A 134 -3.79 19.80 -12.12
N LEU A 135 -3.51 18.54 -11.77
CA LEU A 135 -4.54 17.59 -11.37
C LEU A 135 -5.19 17.97 -10.05
N HIS A 136 -4.42 18.44 -9.08
CA HIS A 136 -4.94 18.91 -7.80
C HIS A 136 -5.94 20.06 -8.00
N ASP A 137 -5.58 21.05 -8.81
CA ASP A 137 -6.45 22.19 -9.12
C ASP A 137 -7.72 21.73 -9.85
N ALA A 138 -7.60 20.86 -10.85
CA ALA A 138 -8.74 20.30 -11.56
C ALA A 138 -9.70 19.55 -10.62
N PHE A 139 -9.19 18.72 -9.72
CA PHE A 139 -10.02 18.01 -8.74
C PHE A 139 -10.67 18.97 -7.73
N CYS A 140 -9.97 20.02 -7.31
CA CYS A 140 -10.53 21.04 -6.43
C CYS A 140 -11.68 21.81 -7.11
N VAL A 141 -11.55 22.16 -8.40
CA VAL A 141 -12.62 22.79 -9.18
C VAL A 141 -13.83 21.85 -9.31
N MET A 142 -13.61 20.58 -9.66
CA MET A 142 -14.68 19.59 -9.74
C MET A 142 -15.37 19.39 -8.39
N ARG A 143 -14.62 19.37 -7.30
CA ARG A 143 -15.15 19.28 -5.93
C ARG A 143 -16.02 20.49 -5.59
N CYS A 144 -15.61 21.70 -5.96
CA CYS A 144 -16.41 22.90 -5.79
C CYS A 144 -17.75 22.81 -6.53
N LEU A 145 -17.74 22.31 -7.77
CA LEU A 145 -18.95 22.16 -8.59
C LEU A 145 -19.89 21.07 -8.05
N VAL A 146 -19.36 19.97 -7.52
CA VAL A 146 -20.15 18.91 -6.88
C VAL A 146 -20.81 19.44 -5.60
N ASN A 147 -20.10 20.22 -4.80
CA ASN A 147 -20.63 20.81 -3.57
C ASN A 147 -21.65 21.93 -3.85
N LYS A 148 -21.41 22.75 -4.87
CA LYS A 148 -22.22 23.90 -5.25
C LYS A 148 -22.41 23.88 -6.77
N ARG A 149 -23.64 23.56 -7.20
CA ARG A 149 -24.01 23.45 -8.62
C ARG A 149 -24.27 24.81 -9.28
N PHE A 150 -23.32 25.73 -9.18
CA PHE A 150 -23.34 26.99 -9.91
C PHE A 150 -21.93 27.34 -10.39
N LEU A 151 -21.85 28.02 -11.53
CA LEU A 151 -20.60 28.50 -12.11
C LEU A 151 -20.73 30.01 -12.30
N ILE A 152 -19.70 30.76 -11.94
CA ILE A 152 -19.63 32.21 -12.16
C ILE A 152 -18.72 32.44 -13.36
N ALA A 153 -19.18 33.24 -14.33
CA ALA A 153 -18.33 33.68 -15.43
C ALA A 153 -17.26 34.64 -14.87
N TRP A 154 -16.00 34.21 -14.89
CA TRP A 154 -14.90 34.96 -14.30
C TRP A 154 -14.52 36.21 -15.13
N TRP A 155 -14.96 36.26 -16.38
CA TRP A 155 -14.84 37.44 -17.21
C TRP A 155 -16.07 38.33 -17.02
N TRP A 156 -15.86 39.42 -16.29
CA TRP A 156 -16.67 40.64 -16.40
C TRP A 156 -18.08 40.60 -15.79
N CYS A 157 -18.17 40.47 -14.46
CA CYS A 157 -19.29 41.04 -13.70
C CYS A 157 -18.96 41.12 -12.21
N SER A 158 -18.46 42.27 -11.80
CA SER A 158 -18.73 42.94 -10.51
C SER A 158 -18.81 44.43 -10.80
#